data_AF-A0A090Z5F4-F1
#
_entry.id   AF-A0A090Z5F4-F1
#
_cell.length_a   1.000
_cell.length_b   1.000
_cell.length_c   1.000
_cell.angle_alpha   90.00
_cell.angle_beta   90.00
_cell.angle_gamma   90.00
#
_symmetry.space_group_name_H-M   'P 1'
#
loop_
_entity.id
_entity.type
_entity.pdbx_description
1 polymer ?
#
loop_
_entity_poly.entity_id
_entity_poly.type
_entity_poly.pdbx_seq_one_letter_code
_entity_poly.pdbx_strand_id
1 'polypeptide(L)'
;MNEPFEKNPTTPSSPSSPSSPSNPSNPSNPSNPSSPSNPSNPTSPMKAHVPDQQNGGDSSPSSSLQPESFQTSDGMNYAPKGRPNPVVGPGEFVFAAVALDHGHIYGMSGGLVEAGATLKWVYDPDPAKVKAFSAQFPQAAAADSLEQVLADPEVKLVAAAAVPSERGPLGLRVMDAGKDYFTDKTPFTSLDQLEAARQKTRETGKKYAVYYSERLHVESAVYAGQLVRDGAIGRVIQITGFGPHRLNAASRPEWFFRKEKYGGILCDIGSHQIEQFLYYTGCQDAQVLHSKVANYHHPEYPELEDYGDATLVGDNGATQYFRVDWFTPDGLGTWGDGRTFILGTEGYIELRKYTDIARDAGGDHVYLVNRSGEHYFNVRGQVGYPYFGELIFDCIHRTENAMTQEHAFKAAELCLKAQQQALRIS
;
A
#
# COMPACT_ATOMS: atom_id res chain seq x y z
N MET A 1 -37.27 -81.16 -11.11
CA MET A 1 -37.27 -79.83 -10.48
C MET A 1 -38.14 -78.94 -11.34
N ASN A 2 -39.30 -78.56 -10.79
CA ASN A 2 -40.34 -77.76 -11.41
C ASN A 2 -40.04 -76.26 -11.25
N GLU A 3 -40.42 -75.50 -12.28
CA GLU A 3 -40.76 -74.06 -12.33
C GLU A 3 -42.00 -73.68 -11.46
N PRO A 4 -42.58 -72.43 -11.48
CA PRO A 4 -42.06 -71.04 -11.57
C PRO A 4 -42.88 -70.04 -10.67
N PHE A 5 -42.66 -68.71 -10.78
CA PHE A 5 -43.68 -67.61 -10.77
C PHE A 5 -42.95 -66.26 -11.09
N GLU A 6 -43.03 -65.63 -12.27
CA GLU A 6 -44.03 -64.65 -12.80
C GLU A 6 -44.18 -63.36 -11.93
N LYS A 7 -44.06 -62.08 -12.34
CA LYS A 7 -44.48 -61.30 -13.54
C LYS A 7 -43.79 -59.91 -13.64
N ASN A 8 -43.53 -59.42 -14.86
CA ASN A 8 -43.52 -57.98 -15.28
C ASN A 8 -44.99 -57.57 -15.67
N PRO A 9 -45.42 -56.30 -15.93
CA PRO A 9 -44.76 -55.15 -16.61
C PRO A 9 -45.17 -53.76 -16.00
N THR A 10 -44.82 -52.54 -16.42
CA THR A 10 -45.00 -51.79 -17.68
C THR A 10 -44.52 -50.34 -17.43
N THR A 11 -43.84 -49.70 -18.39
CA THR A 11 -43.77 -48.22 -18.53
C THR A 11 -45.02 -47.70 -19.26
N PRO A 12 -45.42 -46.42 -19.08
CA PRO A 12 -45.44 -45.56 -20.27
C PRO A 12 -45.18 -44.04 -20.05
N SER A 13 -44.51 -43.47 -21.06
CA SER A 13 -44.72 -42.17 -21.72
C SER A 13 -44.88 -40.83 -20.97
N SER A 14 -44.07 -39.87 -21.41
CA SER A 14 -44.23 -38.41 -21.31
C SER A 14 -45.60 -37.89 -21.81
N PRO A 15 -45.97 -36.66 -21.39
CA PRO A 15 -46.70 -35.76 -22.27
C PRO A 15 -45.96 -34.45 -22.53
N SER A 16 -46.17 -34.01 -23.76
CA SER A 16 -45.81 -32.78 -24.45
C SER A 16 -46.28 -31.48 -23.80
N SER A 17 -45.56 -30.40 -24.13
CA SER A 17 -45.87 -28.98 -23.91
C SER A 17 -47.27 -28.55 -24.37
N PRO A 18 -47.72 -27.37 -23.93
CA PRO A 18 -48.40 -26.44 -24.81
C PRO A 18 -47.70 -25.09 -24.92
N SER A 19 -47.82 -24.55 -26.12
CA SER A 19 -47.31 -23.32 -26.71
C SER A 19 -47.88 -22.02 -26.12
N SER A 20 -47.11 -20.96 -26.34
CA SER A 20 -47.32 -19.53 -26.06
C SER A 20 -48.69 -18.93 -26.45
N PRO A 21 -48.98 -17.71 -25.96
CA PRO A 21 -49.58 -16.69 -26.79
C PRO A 21 -48.66 -15.47 -26.97
N SER A 22 -48.75 -14.93 -28.19
CA SER A 22 -48.00 -13.86 -28.80
C SER A 22 -48.57 -12.45 -28.55
N ASN A 23 -47.67 -11.45 -28.65
CA ASN A 23 -47.84 -10.05 -29.11
C ASN A 23 -48.53 -9.05 -28.15
N PRO A 24 -48.26 -7.71 -28.23
CA PRO A 24 -47.89 -6.97 -29.44
C PRO A 24 -46.74 -5.94 -29.36
N SER A 25 -46.41 -5.51 -30.57
CA SER A 25 -45.50 -4.49 -31.07
C SER A 25 -45.66 -3.02 -30.58
N ASN A 26 -44.51 -2.32 -30.62
CA ASN A 26 -44.27 -0.87 -30.86
C ASN A 26 -44.61 0.15 -29.73
N PRO A 27 -43.97 1.34 -29.64
CA PRO A 27 -43.19 2.04 -30.67
C PRO A 27 -41.83 2.66 -30.26
N SER A 28 -41.05 2.95 -31.31
CA SER A 28 -39.99 3.96 -31.45
C SER A 28 -40.11 5.23 -30.58
N ASN A 29 -39.00 5.64 -29.93
CA ASN A 29 -38.49 7.03 -29.80
C ASN A 29 -37.30 7.09 -28.81
N PRO A 30 -36.51 8.19 -28.72
CA PRO A 30 -35.85 8.95 -29.78
C PRO A 30 -34.35 9.22 -29.45
N SER A 31 -33.61 9.67 -30.47
CA SER A 31 -32.44 10.57 -30.43
C SER A 31 -31.63 10.73 -29.12
N ASN A 32 -30.38 10.28 -29.24
CA ASN A 32 -29.19 10.68 -28.49
C ASN A 32 -29.05 12.21 -28.34
N PRO A 33 -28.96 12.77 -27.10
CA PRO A 33 -28.42 14.10 -26.90
C PRO A 33 -26.92 14.00 -26.57
N SER A 34 -26.12 14.40 -27.55
CA SER A 34 -24.88 15.19 -27.42
C SER A 34 -24.18 15.19 -26.06
N SER A 35 -23.00 14.56 -26.04
CA SER A 35 -21.95 14.77 -25.05
C SER A 35 -21.64 16.26 -24.86
N PRO A 36 -21.57 16.78 -23.61
CA PRO A 36 -20.92 18.05 -23.37
C PRO A 36 -19.40 17.86 -23.52
N SER A 37 -18.83 18.60 -24.45
CA SER A 37 -17.39 18.82 -24.62
C SER A 37 -16.74 19.21 -23.30
N ASN A 38 -15.82 18.38 -22.82
CA ASN A 38 -14.93 18.70 -21.70
C ASN A 38 -13.84 19.67 -22.19
N PRO A 39 -13.73 20.91 -21.68
CA PRO A 39 -12.69 21.83 -22.10
C PRO A 39 -11.36 21.47 -21.41
N SER A 40 -10.35 21.16 -22.25
CA SER A 40 -8.91 21.36 -22.01
C SER A 40 -8.35 20.97 -20.63
N ASN A 41 -7.88 19.72 -20.54
CA ASN A 41 -6.95 19.27 -19.51
C ASN A 41 -5.50 19.63 -19.94
N PRO A 42 -4.74 20.48 -19.24
CA PRO A 42 -3.37 20.78 -19.60
C PRO A 42 -2.43 19.84 -18.83
N THR A 43 -2.38 18.57 -19.23
CA THR A 43 -1.31 17.65 -18.80
C THR A 43 -0.64 17.10 -20.05
N SER A 44 0.32 17.86 -20.57
CA SER A 44 1.32 17.28 -21.47
C SER A 44 2.19 16.33 -20.63
N PRO A 45 2.35 15.05 -21.00
CA PRO A 45 3.30 14.18 -20.33
C PRO A 45 4.71 14.69 -20.62
N MET A 46 5.48 14.97 -19.56
CA MET A 46 6.94 15.06 -19.69
C MET A 46 7.42 13.74 -20.25
N LYS A 47 7.94 13.75 -21.49
CA LYS A 47 8.68 12.61 -22.05
C LYS A 47 9.82 12.31 -21.08
N ALA A 48 9.84 11.09 -20.53
CA ALA A 48 10.98 10.59 -19.79
C ALA A 48 12.21 10.67 -20.70
N HIS A 49 13.17 11.51 -20.32
CA HIS A 49 14.47 11.57 -20.96
C HIS A 49 15.25 10.35 -20.48
N VAL A 50 15.45 9.37 -21.37
CA VAL A 50 16.36 8.24 -21.13
C VAL A 50 17.77 8.83 -21.09
N PRO A 51 18.51 8.78 -19.96
CA PRO A 51 19.87 9.26 -19.94
C PRO A 51 20.75 8.31 -20.74
N ASP A 52 21.50 8.87 -21.68
CA ASP A 52 22.44 8.15 -22.54
C ASP A 52 23.58 7.56 -21.69
N GLN A 53 23.91 6.29 -21.88
CA GLN A 53 25.06 5.66 -21.21
C GLN A 53 26.37 6.18 -21.81
N GLN A 54 27.16 6.92 -21.01
CA GLN A 54 28.58 7.11 -21.30
C GLN A 54 29.43 6.30 -20.32
N ASN A 55 30.11 5.30 -20.88
CA ASN A 55 31.27 4.64 -20.29
C ASN A 55 32.45 5.62 -20.23
N GLY A 56 33.08 5.76 -19.07
CA GLY A 56 34.36 6.46 -18.95
C GLY A 56 34.76 6.66 -17.49
N GLY A 57 35.76 5.92 -17.04
CA GLY A 57 36.36 6.12 -15.71
C GLY A 57 37.29 7.32 -15.68
N ASP A 58 37.29 8.03 -14.56
CA ASP A 58 38.52 8.54 -13.95
C ASP A 58 38.28 8.78 -12.46
N SER A 59 39.26 8.42 -11.64
CA SER A 59 39.19 8.44 -10.19
C SER A 59 39.98 9.62 -9.62
N SER A 60 39.33 10.51 -8.88
CA SER A 60 39.96 11.38 -7.87
C SER A 60 38.91 11.90 -6.88
N PRO A 61 39.19 11.93 -5.56
CA PRO A 61 38.17 12.10 -4.54
C PRO A 61 37.94 13.58 -4.23
N SER A 62 36.76 14.11 -4.57
CA SER A 62 36.29 15.36 -4.00
C SER A 62 35.51 15.07 -2.71
N SER A 63 35.97 15.66 -1.61
CA SER A 63 35.32 15.58 -0.29
C SER A 63 33.88 16.07 -0.35
N SER A 64 32.93 15.16 -0.29
CA SER A 64 31.52 15.45 -0.07
C SER A 64 31.16 15.14 1.39
N LEU A 65 30.67 16.16 2.08
CA LEU A 65 29.97 16.07 3.36
C LEU A 65 29.05 14.85 3.37
N GLN A 66 29.25 13.95 4.35
CA GLN A 66 28.38 12.80 4.55
C GLN A 66 26.97 13.29 4.88
N PRO A 67 25.92 12.86 4.17
CA PRO A 67 24.56 13.07 4.65
C PRO A 67 24.37 12.20 5.88
N GLU A 68 23.96 12.81 6.99
CA GLU A 68 23.68 12.13 8.25
C GLU A 68 22.85 10.87 8.00
N SER A 69 23.43 9.71 8.30
CA SER A 69 22.85 8.40 8.07
C SER A 69 21.70 8.17 9.03
N PHE A 70 20.46 8.24 8.53
CA PHE A 70 19.35 7.59 9.22
C PHE A 70 19.57 6.08 9.22
N GLN A 71 19.17 5.42 10.31
CA GLN A 71 19.45 4.03 10.60
C GLN A 71 18.75 3.11 9.57
N THR A 72 19.50 2.62 8.58
CA THR A 72 18.97 1.76 7.49
C THR A 72 18.69 0.31 7.94
N SER A 73 19.06 -0.04 9.17
CA SER A 73 18.94 -1.39 9.72
C SER A 73 17.65 -1.62 10.52
N ASP A 74 16.85 -0.59 10.78
CA ASP A 74 15.62 -0.68 11.56
C ASP A 74 14.40 -0.26 10.73
N GLY A 75 13.60 -1.24 10.32
CA GLY A 75 12.38 -1.00 9.54
C GLY A 75 11.32 -0.23 10.32
N MET A 76 11.31 -0.30 11.66
CA MET A 76 10.33 0.42 12.49
C MET A 76 10.46 1.94 12.34
N ASN A 77 11.70 2.41 12.30
CA ASN A 77 12.08 3.81 12.27
C ASN A 77 12.61 4.23 10.89
N TYR A 78 12.45 3.37 9.87
CA TYR A 78 12.88 3.67 8.52
C TYR A 78 12.02 4.80 7.93
N ALA A 79 12.68 5.91 7.61
CA ALA A 79 12.09 7.08 6.99
C ALA A 79 12.97 7.51 5.80
N PRO A 80 12.56 7.20 4.56
CA PRO A 80 13.26 7.71 3.39
C PRO A 80 13.17 9.24 3.33
N LYS A 81 14.16 9.85 2.67
CA LYS A 81 14.20 11.28 2.38
C LYS A 81 14.16 11.48 0.88
N GLY A 82 13.16 12.22 0.41
CA GLY A 82 13.00 12.54 -0.99
C GLY A 82 13.74 13.81 -1.37
N ARG A 83 13.64 14.17 -2.65
CA ARG A 83 13.95 15.53 -3.09
C ARG A 83 12.68 16.37 -2.89
N PRO A 84 12.74 17.50 -2.15
CA PRO A 84 11.60 18.38 -2.00
C PRO A 84 11.00 18.77 -3.35
N ASN A 85 9.69 18.59 -3.49
CA ASN A 85 8.92 18.91 -4.69
C ASN A 85 7.57 19.52 -4.26
N PRO A 86 7.58 20.77 -3.78
CA PRO A 86 6.40 21.39 -3.20
C PRO A 86 5.31 21.60 -4.25
N VAL A 87 4.10 21.12 -3.96
CA VAL A 87 2.92 21.30 -4.81
C VAL A 87 1.99 22.42 -4.34
N VAL A 88 2.24 22.95 -3.14
CA VAL A 88 1.48 24.02 -2.49
C VAL A 88 2.42 25.00 -1.80
N GLY A 89 1.95 26.23 -1.58
CA GLY A 89 2.68 27.25 -0.82
C GLY A 89 2.62 27.06 0.71
N PRO A 90 3.50 27.73 1.48
CA PRO A 90 3.46 27.69 2.94
C PRO A 90 2.09 28.11 3.49
N GLY A 91 1.53 27.33 4.41
CA GLY A 91 0.22 27.55 5.02
C GLY A 91 -1.00 27.18 4.17
N GLU A 92 -0.83 26.83 2.89
CA GLU A 92 -1.95 26.50 1.99
C GLU A 92 -2.56 25.13 2.34
N PHE A 93 -1.72 24.17 2.73
CA PHE A 93 -2.16 22.87 3.25
C PHE A 93 -1.54 22.59 4.61
N VAL A 94 -2.33 22.75 5.68
CA VAL A 94 -1.87 22.55 7.05
C VAL A 94 -2.27 21.15 7.54
N PHE A 95 -1.33 20.44 8.15
CA PHE A 95 -1.58 19.14 8.77
C PHE A 95 -1.02 19.06 10.19
N ALA A 96 -1.43 18.01 10.90
CA ALA A 96 -0.92 17.66 12.23
C ALA A 96 -0.47 16.20 12.26
N ALA A 97 0.52 15.89 13.09
CA ALA A 97 0.96 14.52 13.39
C ALA A 97 0.47 14.11 14.78
N VAL A 98 -0.22 12.99 14.91
CA VAL A 98 -0.70 12.47 16.21
C VAL A 98 -0.43 10.99 16.37
N ALA A 99 -0.44 10.48 17.60
CA ALA A 99 -0.27 9.05 17.91
C ALA A 99 0.98 8.45 17.26
N LEU A 100 2.12 8.68 17.90
CA LEU A 100 3.47 8.43 17.40
C LEU A 100 3.97 7.02 17.76
N ASP A 101 3.07 6.03 17.77
CA ASP A 101 3.35 4.68 18.27
C ASP A 101 4.25 3.84 17.34
N HIS A 102 4.37 4.25 16.08
CA HIS A 102 5.23 3.61 15.08
C HIS A 102 6.07 4.65 14.32
N GLY A 103 7.34 4.31 14.04
CA GLY A 103 8.31 5.22 13.45
C GLY A 103 8.03 5.62 11.99
N HIS A 104 7.07 4.99 11.33
CA HIS A 104 6.61 5.46 10.02
C HIS A 104 6.03 6.88 10.03
N ILE A 105 5.60 7.40 11.19
CA ILE A 105 5.11 8.78 11.30
C ILE A 105 6.13 9.82 10.86
N TYR A 106 7.43 9.54 11.02
CA TYR A 106 8.51 10.41 10.57
C TYR A 106 8.56 10.47 9.03
N GLY A 107 8.47 9.32 8.36
CA GLY A 107 8.42 9.25 6.89
C GLY A 107 7.13 9.84 6.30
N MET A 108 5.99 9.62 6.96
CA MET A 108 4.70 10.23 6.58
C MET A 108 4.75 11.76 6.66
N SER A 109 5.26 12.29 7.78
CA SER A 109 5.35 13.74 8.01
C SER A 109 6.41 14.38 7.12
N GLY A 110 7.55 13.72 6.95
CA GLY A 110 8.62 14.14 6.05
C GLY A 110 8.13 14.25 4.60
N GLY A 111 7.46 13.23 4.08
CA GLY A 111 6.93 13.24 2.72
C GLY A 111 5.90 14.35 2.47
N LEU A 112 5.01 14.61 3.43
CA LEU A 112 4.06 15.74 3.34
C LEU A 112 4.78 17.10 3.35
N VAL A 113 5.77 17.28 4.22
CA VAL A 113 6.58 18.52 4.29
C VAL A 113 7.39 18.73 3.01
N GLU A 114 8.03 17.67 2.50
CA GLU A 114 8.77 17.70 1.22
C GLU A 114 7.87 18.04 0.03
N ALA A 115 6.58 17.68 0.10
CA ALA A 115 5.54 18.06 -0.86
C ALA A 115 4.91 19.45 -0.58
N GLY A 116 5.40 20.20 0.39
CA GLY A 116 5.02 21.59 0.66
C GLY A 116 3.97 21.80 1.77
N ALA A 117 3.45 20.72 2.38
CA ALA A 117 2.50 20.86 3.47
C ALA A 117 3.14 21.49 4.73
N THR A 118 2.34 22.26 5.47
CA THR A 118 2.76 22.90 6.72
C THR A 118 2.37 22.03 7.91
N LEU A 119 3.37 21.46 8.58
CA LEU A 119 3.19 20.73 9.83
C LEU A 119 3.02 21.72 11.00
N LYS A 120 1.79 21.83 11.52
CA LYS A 120 1.46 22.78 12.59
C LYS A 120 1.57 22.16 13.97
N TRP A 121 0.95 21.00 14.17
CA TRP A 121 0.85 20.36 15.48
C TRP A 121 1.50 18.98 15.51
N VAL A 122 2.09 18.65 16.65
CA VAL A 122 2.42 17.28 17.07
C VAL A 122 1.72 16.97 18.39
N TYR A 123 1.17 15.77 18.53
CA TYR A 123 0.58 15.30 19.80
C TYR A 123 0.77 13.79 20.03
N ASP A 124 1.18 13.44 21.24
CA ASP A 124 1.11 12.09 21.78
C ASP A 124 0.90 12.20 23.30
N PRO A 125 0.14 11.29 23.95
CA PRO A 125 0.07 11.25 25.40
C PRO A 125 1.44 11.02 26.07
N ASP A 126 2.41 10.43 25.36
CA ASP A 126 3.79 10.31 25.82
C ASP A 126 4.64 11.54 25.43
N PRO A 127 5.01 12.41 26.40
CA PRO A 127 5.80 13.60 26.11
C PRO A 127 7.21 13.28 25.60
N ALA A 128 7.75 12.08 25.84
CA ALA A 128 9.04 11.67 25.31
C ALA A 128 8.98 11.50 23.78
N LYS A 129 7.87 10.93 23.26
CA LYS A 129 7.66 10.81 21.81
C LYS A 129 7.47 12.18 21.16
N VAL A 130 6.70 13.07 21.78
CA VAL A 130 6.54 14.45 21.30
C VAL A 130 7.90 15.15 21.23
N LYS A 131 8.72 15.04 22.28
CA LYS A 131 10.07 15.62 22.31
C LYS A 131 10.97 15.06 21.19
N ALA A 132 10.97 13.74 20.98
CA ALA A 132 11.75 13.09 19.92
C ALA A 132 11.30 13.55 18.52
N PHE A 133 9.99 13.69 18.32
CA PHE A 133 9.43 14.16 17.07
C PHE A 133 9.74 15.64 16.79
N SER A 134 9.58 16.51 17.79
CA SER A 134 9.93 17.93 17.69
C SER A 134 11.43 18.17 17.44
N ALA A 135 12.31 17.24 17.81
CA ALA A 135 13.73 17.34 17.47
C ALA A 135 13.98 17.20 15.96
N GLN A 136 13.16 16.42 15.26
CA GLN A 136 13.24 16.24 13.80
C GLN A 136 12.42 17.30 13.04
N PHE A 137 11.31 17.75 13.65
CA PHE A 137 10.41 18.75 13.08
C PHE A 137 10.24 19.94 14.03
N PRO A 138 11.27 20.79 14.19
CA PRO A 138 11.26 21.89 15.17
C PRO A 138 10.22 22.97 14.88
N GLN A 139 9.66 23.01 13.66
CA GLN A 139 8.56 23.90 13.30
C GLN A 139 7.20 23.46 13.86
N ALA A 140 7.05 22.19 14.26
CA ALA A 140 5.81 21.66 14.80
C ALA A 140 5.63 22.08 16.26
N ALA A 141 4.52 22.75 16.58
CA ALA A 141 4.18 23.05 17.96
C ALA A 141 3.60 21.81 18.64
N ALA A 142 3.94 21.58 19.91
CA ALA A 142 3.29 20.56 20.73
C ALA A 142 1.86 21.03 21.07
N ALA A 143 0.87 20.22 20.74
CA ALA A 143 -0.50 20.42 21.22
C ALA A 143 -0.68 19.80 22.61
N ASP A 144 -1.57 20.36 23.41
CA ASP A 144 -1.90 19.91 24.77
C ASP A 144 -2.80 18.66 24.76
N SER A 145 -3.56 18.46 23.69
CA SER A 145 -4.52 17.36 23.55
C SER A 145 -4.81 17.03 22.08
N LEU A 146 -5.34 15.83 21.84
CA LEU A 146 -5.89 15.48 20.52
C LEU A 146 -7.07 16.41 20.16
N GLU A 147 -7.89 16.76 21.14
CA GLU A 147 -9.05 17.64 20.98
C GLU A 147 -8.63 19.03 20.47
N GLN A 148 -7.50 19.56 20.91
CA GLN A 148 -6.95 20.81 20.38
C GLN A 148 -6.64 20.69 18.88
N VAL A 149 -5.98 19.60 18.47
CA VAL A 149 -5.68 19.32 17.05
C VAL A 149 -6.97 19.19 16.25
N LEU A 150 -7.95 18.46 16.76
CA LEU A 150 -9.23 18.23 16.09
C LEU A 150 -10.14 19.47 16.05
N ALA A 151 -10.02 20.39 17.01
CA ALA A 151 -10.79 21.63 17.04
C ALA A 151 -10.18 22.75 16.16
N ASP A 152 -8.91 22.64 15.77
CA ASP A 152 -8.24 23.63 14.95
C ASP A 152 -8.83 23.66 13.51
N PRO A 153 -9.39 24.80 13.05
CA PRO A 153 -9.98 24.91 11.71
C PRO A 153 -8.94 25.01 10.58
N GLU A 154 -7.68 25.33 10.89
CA GLU A 154 -6.60 25.40 9.91
C GLU A 154 -6.15 24.00 9.49
N VAL A 155 -6.10 23.05 10.42
CA VAL A 155 -5.69 21.66 10.15
C VAL A 155 -6.67 21.00 9.19
N LYS A 156 -6.17 20.59 8.01
CA LYS A 156 -6.93 19.92 6.94
C LYS A 156 -6.78 18.41 6.99
N LEU A 157 -5.62 17.92 7.43
CA LEU A 157 -5.29 16.50 7.48
C LEU A 157 -4.61 16.16 8.81
N VAL A 158 -4.90 14.97 9.34
CA VAL A 158 -4.21 14.39 10.49
C VAL A 158 -3.46 13.14 10.03
N ALA A 159 -2.13 13.18 10.13
CA ALA A 159 -1.25 12.04 9.94
C ALA A 159 -1.11 11.29 11.27
N ALA A 160 -1.27 9.97 11.29
CA ALA A 160 -1.15 9.19 12.51
C ALA A 160 -0.57 7.79 12.32
N ALA A 161 0.25 7.37 13.28
CA ALA A 161 0.85 6.03 13.32
C ALA A 161 0.54 5.35 14.66
N ALA A 162 -0.74 5.42 15.08
CA ALA A 162 -1.24 4.79 16.29
C ALA A 162 -0.98 3.28 16.30
N VAL A 163 -1.14 2.63 17.45
CA VAL A 163 -1.24 1.15 17.53
C VAL A 163 -2.25 0.65 16.48
N PRO A 164 -1.97 -0.40 15.69
CA PRO A 164 -2.79 -0.76 14.53
C PRO A 164 -4.28 -0.95 14.83
N SER A 165 -4.63 -1.58 15.96
CA SER A 165 -6.02 -1.74 16.41
C SER A 165 -6.77 -0.43 16.65
N GLU A 166 -6.06 0.67 16.92
CA GLU A 166 -6.64 1.97 17.25
C GLU A 166 -6.76 2.90 16.03
N ARG A 167 -6.16 2.54 14.89
CA ARG A 167 -6.12 3.40 13.68
C ARG A 167 -7.47 3.59 13.03
N GLY A 168 -8.28 2.53 12.97
CA GLY A 168 -9.67 2.61 12.51
C GLY A 168 -10.47 3.62 13.35
N PRO A 169 -10.65 3.36 14.67
CA PRO A 169 -11.36 4.25 15.58
C PRO A 169 -10.84 5.70 15.58
N LEU A 170 -9.53 5.91 15.58
CA LEU A 170 -8.93 7.25 15.51
C LEU A 170 -9.29 7.95 14.20
N GLY A 171 -9.22 7.25 13.07
CA GLY A 171 -9.58 7.79 11.77
C GLY A 171 -11.04 8.26 11.71
N LEU A 172 -11.97 7.51 12.31
CA LEU A 172 -13.37 7.93 12.38
C LEU A 172 -13.52 9.25 13.15
N ARG A 173 -12.84 9.39 14.30
CA ARG A 173 -12.85 10.63 15.10
C ARG A 173 -12.27 11.82 14.34
N VAL A 174 -11.19 11.62 13.59
CA VAL A 174 -10.58 12.65 12.73
C VAL A 174 -11.57 13.12 11.67
N MET A 175 -12.25 12.19 11.01
CA MET A 175 -13.21 12.49 9.95
C MET A 175 -14.49 13.14 10.49
N ASP A 176 -14.96 12.75 11.67
CA ASP A 176 -16.06 13.43 12.38
C ASP A 176 -15.71 14.89 12.72
N ALA A 177 -14.42 15.20 12.94
CA ALA A 177 -13.92 16.57 13.10
C ALA A 177 -13.72 17.32 11.76
N GLY A 178 -14.18 16.75 10.64
CA GLY A 178 -14.12 17.36 9.32
C GLY A 178 -12.73 17.38 8.68
N LYS A 179 -11.82 16.51 9.12
CA LYS A 179 -10.43 16.44 8.64
C LYS A 179 -10.19 15.18 7.83
N ASP A 180 -9.28 15.25 6.86
CA ASP A 180 -8.78 14.05 6.19
C ASP A 180 -7.85 13.27 7.14
N TYR A 181 -7.83 11.95 7.00
CA TYR A 181 -7.01 11.07 7.83
C TYR A 181 -5.99 10.33 6.97
N PHE A 182 -4.72 10.41 7.35
CA PHE A 182 -3.63 9.68 6.72
C PHE A 182 -2.96 8.77 7.75
N THR A 183 -3.13 7.47 7.60
CA THR A 183 -2.66 6.50 8.59
C THR A 183 -1.53 5.63 8.08
N ASP A 184 -0.72 5.13 8.99
CA ASP A 184 0.27 4.10 8.69
C ASP A 184 -0.39 2.80 8.16
N LYS A 185 0.38 2.00 7.40
CA LYS A 185 0.03 0.64 6.93
C LYS A 185 -0.44 -0.25 8.07
N THR A 186 -1.30 -1.22 7.76
CA THR A 186 -2.21 -1.92 8.69
C THR A 186 -3.28 -0.97 9.21
N PRO A 187 -4.13 -0.42 8.31
CA PRO A 187 -5.12 0.59 8.69
C PRO A 187 -6.20 0.02 9.63
N PHE A 188 -6.40 -1.30 9.59
CA PHE A 188 -7.43 -2.01 10.35
C PHE A 188 -6.91 -3.36 10.84
N THR A 189 -7.43 -3.83 11.97
CA THR A 189 -7.21 -5.20 12.46
C THR A 189 -8.47 -6.07 12.43
N SER A 190 -9.61 -5.50 12.00
CA SER A 190 -10.86 -6.24 11.79
C SER A 190 -11.66 -5.72 10.59
N LEU A 191 -12.52 -6.57 10.04
CA LEU A 191 -13.45 -6.18 8.96
C LEU A 191 -14.48 -5.14 9.43
N ASP A 192 -14.89 -5.16 10.70
CA ASP A 192 -15.82 -4.17 11.24
C ASP A 192 -15.24 -2.75 11.21
N GLN A 193 -13.93 -2.61 11.51
CA GLN A 193 -13.24 -1.32 11.41
C GLN A 193 -13.19 -0.82 9.97
N LEU A 194 -12.91 -1.72 9.02
CA LEU A 194 -12.90 -1.42 7.60
C LEU A 194 -14.28 -0.94 7.12
N GLU A 195 -15.35 -1.66 7.46
CA GLU A 195 -16.71 -1.28 7.06
C GLU A 195 -17.14 0.06 7.69
N ALA A 196 -16.78 0.30 8.96
CA ALA A 196 -17.01 1.59 9.58
C ALA A 196 -16.28 2.74 8.85
N ALA A 197 -15.05 2.53 8.39
CA ALA A 197 -14.31 3.53 7.60
C ALA A 197 -14.89 3.74 6.20
N ARG A 198 -15.35 2.67 5.53
CA ARG A 198 -16.09 2.77 4.25
C ARG A 198 -17.37 3.57 4.38
N GLN A 199 -18.06 3.41 5.50
CA GLN A 199 -19.27 4.19 5.78
C GLN A 199 -18.91 5.65 6.06
N LYS A 200 -17.91 5.89 6.91
CA LYS A 200 -17.48 7.25 7.30
C LYS A 200 -16.96 8.10 6.14
N THR A 201 -16.23 7.50 5.20
CA THR A 201 -15.76 8.17 3.97
C THR A 201 -16.94 8.63 3.11
N ARG A 202 -17.98 7.80 2.96
CA ARG A 202 -19.22 8.18 2.25
C ARG A 202 -20.00 9.27 2.97
N GLU A 203 -20.10 9.18 4.30
CA GLU A 203 -20.83 10.15 5.12
C GLU A 203 -20.21 11.55 5.09
N THR A 204 -18.88 11.63 5.15
CA THR A 204 -18.17 12.90 5.38
C THR A 204 -17.55 13.49 4.10
N GLY A 205 -17.35 12.68 3.06
CA GLY A 205 -16.56 13.05 1.88
C GLY A 205 -15.08 13.30 2.21
N LYS A 206 -14.61 12.91 3.41
CA LYS A 206 -13.22 12.99 3.82
C LYS A 206 -12.45 11.77 3.37
N LYS A 207 -11.13 11.93 3.27
CA LYS A 207 -10.21 10.90 2.82
C LYS A 207 -9.72 10.08 3.99
N TYR A 208 -9.68 8.77 3.78
CA TYR A 208 -8.97 7.82 4.62
C TYR A 208 -7.83 7.25 3.79
N ALA A 209 -6.68 7.90 3.86
CA ALA A 209 -5.48 7.56 3.12
C ALA A 209 -4.59 6.62 3.95
N VAL A 210 -3.90 5.70 3.30
CA VAL A 210 -3.06 4.69 3.95
C VAL A 210 -1.65 4.73 3.38
N TYR A 211 -0.67 4.73 4.28
CA TYR A 211 0.74 4.81 3.93
C TYR A 211 1.32 3.43 3.62
N TYR A 212 1.03 2.91 2.42
CA TYR A 212 1.67 1.71 1.87
C TYR A 212 3.11 1.99 1.43
N SER A 213 3.96 2.35 2.40
CA SER A 213 5.31 2.89 2.24
C SER A 213 6.22 2.07 1.33
N GLU A 214 6.15 0.74 1.36
CA GLU A 214 6.97 -0.15 0.54
C GLU A 214 6.75 -0.02 -0.98
N ARG A 215 5.74 0.75 -1.41
CA ARG A 215 5.57 1.22 -2.78
C ARG A 215 5.61 2.73 -2.88
N LEU A 216 4.88 3.41 -2.01
CA LEU A 216 4.65 4.86 -2.09
C LEU A 216 5.91 5.69 -1.79
N HIS A 217 6.83 5.14 -0.99
CA HIS A 217 8.05 5.80 -0.54
C HIS A 217 9.31 5.02 -0.96
N VAL A 218 9.26 4.38 -2.14
CA VAL A 218 10.35 3.58 -2.73
C VAL A 218 10.48 3.91 -4.21
N GLU A 219 11.60 4.50 -4.63
CA GLU A 219 11.77 5.07 -5.99
C GLU A 219 11.78 3.99 -7.07
N SER A 220 12.39 2.84 -6.79
CA SER A 220 12.34 1.66 -7.66
C SER A 220 10.92 1.19 -7.92
N ALA A 221 10.05 1.21 -6.90
CA ALA A 221 8.65 0.85 -7.03
C ALA A 221 7.85 1.89 -7.82
N VAL A 222 8.10 3.18 -7.58
CA VAL A 222 7.50 4.27 -8.38
C VAL A 222 7.91 4.15 -9.86
N TYR A 223 9.19 3.92 -10.14
CA TYR A 223 9.71 3.77 -11.50
C TYR A 223 9.18 2.51 -12.19
N ALA A 224 9.07 1.38 -11.50
CA ALA A 224 8.44 0.19 -12.07
C ALA A 224 6.97 0.45 -12.47
N GLY A 225 6.24 1.25 -11.69
CA GLY A 225 4.90 1.69 -12.08
C GLY A 225 4.88 2.49 -13.39
N GLN A 226 5.89 3.32 -13.64
CA GLN A 226 6.06 4.04 -14.92
C GLN A 226 6.34 3.06 -16.05
N LEU A 227 7.31 2.14 -15.88
CA LEU A 227 7.64 1.13 -16.89
C LEU A 227 6.44 0.23 -17.25
N VAL A 228 5.63 -0.16 -16.27
CA VAL A 228 4.40 -0.94 -16.49
C VAL A 228 3.40 -0.12 -17.30
N ARG A 229 3.16 1.14 -16.95
CA ARG A 229 2.25 2.03 -17.70
C ARG A 229 2.72 2.29 -19.13
N ASP A 230 4.03 2.38 -19.34
CA ASP A 230 4.64 2.57 -20.66
C ASP A 230 4.66 1.29 -21.51
N GLY A 231 4.15 0.17 -20.97
CA GLY A 231 4.02 -1.10 -21.67
C GLY A 231 5.33 -1.87 -21.82
N ALA A 232 6.36 -1.58 -21.00
CA ALA A 232 7.69 -2.16 -21.14
C ALA A 232 7.74 -3.70 -21.05
N ILE A 233 6.71 -4.32 -20.46
CA ILE A 233 6.57 -5.77 -20.29
C ILE A 233 5.22 -6.32 -20.80
N GLY A 234 4.44 -5.52 -21.56
CA GLY A 234 3.10 -5.89 -21.99
C GLY A 234 2.10 -5.98 -20.84
N ARG A 235 1.14 -6.91 -20.92
CA ARG A 235 0.12 -7.11 -19.86
C ARG A 235 0.74 -7.81 -18.67
N VAL A 236 0.62 -7.23 -17.46
CA VAL A 236 1.04 -7.89 -16.21
C VAL A 236 0.13 -9.10 -15.94
N ILE A 237 0.75 -10.25 -15.67
CA ILE A 237 0.07 -11.52 -15.42
C ILE A 237 0.34 -12.09 -14.03
N GLN A 238 1.47 -11.74 -13.41
CA GLN A 238 1.80 -12.20 -12.06
C GLN A 238 2.65 -11.18 -11.30
N ILE A 239 2.38 -11.08 -9.99
CA ILE A 239 3.24 -10.42 -9.01
C ILE A 239 3.78 -11.45 -8.03
N THR A 240 5.08 -11.42 -7.76
CA THR A 240 5.71 -12.21 -6.69
C THR A 240 6.42 -11.27 -5.73
N GLY A 241 5.97 -11.21 -4.48
CA GLY A 241 6.50 -10.32 -3.45
C GLY A 241 7.27 -11.06 -2.36
N PHE A 242 8.40 -10.51 -1.94
CA PHE A 242 9.16 -10.96 -0.78
C PHE A 242 9.36 -9.78 0.17
N GLY A 243 8.75 -9.84 1.35
CA GLY A 243 8.80 -8.78 2.37
C GLY A 243 9.45 -9.24 3.68
N PRO A 244 10.72 -9.67 3.68
CA PRO A 244 11.44 -9.94 4.92
C PRO A 244 11.68 -8.64 5.69
N HIS A 245 11.54 -8.69 7.01
CA HIS A 245 11.82 -7.59 7.91
C HIS A 245 12.67 -8.05 9.09
N ARG A 246 13.48 -7.14 9.63
CA ARG A 246 14.22 -7.39 10.87
C ARG A 246 13.30 -7.19 12.07
N LEU A 247 13.23 -8.20 12.93
CA LEU A 247 12.37 -8.16 14.12
C LEU A 247 12.81 -7.09 15.11
N ASN A 248 14.10 -7.05 15.48
CA ASN A 248 14.63 -6.18 16.54
C ASN A 248 13.80 -6.23 17.83
N ALA A 249 13.50 -7.44 18.33
CA ALA A 249 12.48 -7.64 19.37
C ALA A 249 12.66 -6.74 20.62
N ALA A 250 13.90 -6.54 21.07
CA ALA A 250 14.21 -5.74 22.26
C ALA A 250 13.84 -4.25 22.15
N SER A 251 13.70 -3.71 20.93
CA SER A 251 13.29 -2.32 20.71
C SER A 251 11.79 -2.17 20.41
N ARG A 252 11.04 -3.28 20.36
CA ARG A 252 9.62 -3.26 20.01
C ARG A 252 8.75 -2.98 21.24
N PRO A 253 7.70 -2.15 21.10
CA PRO A 253 6.70 -1.96 22.14
C PRO A 253 5.88 -3.24 22.34
N GLU A 254 5.29 -3.43 23.52
CA GLU A 254 4.56 -4.66 23.85
C GLU A 254 3.44 -4.98 22.85
N TRP A 255 2.72 -3.97 22.35
CA TRP A 255 1.62 -4.15 21.40
C TRP A 255 2.05 -4.88 20.13
N PHE A 256 3.33 -4.78 19.74
CA PHE A 256 3.88 -5.45 18.55
C PHE A 256 3.76 -6.97 18.63
N PHE A 257 3.76 -7.52 19.84
CA PHE A 257 3.67 -8.96 20.09
C PHE A 257 2.26 -9.41 20.49
N ARG A 258 1.24 -8.55 20.42
CA ARG A 258 -0.15 -8.86 20.76
C ARG A 258 -0.99 -8.93 19.48
N LYS A 259 -1.45 -10.12 19.09
CA LYS A 259 -2.08 -10.33 17.78
C LYS A 259 -3.31 -9.46 17.57
N GLU A 260 -4.11 -9.27 18.61
CA GLU A 260 -5.26 -8.37 18.57
C GLU A 260 -4.88 -6.90 18.31
N LYS A 261 -3.67 -6.48 18.69
CA LYS A 261 -3.18 -5.11 18.54
C LYS A 261 -2.55 -4.86 17.18
N TYR A 262 -1.71 -5.76 16.68
CA TYR A 262 -1.04 -5.58 15.38
C TYR A 262 -1.80 -6.22 14.20
N GLY A 263 -2.77 -7.11 14.47
CA GLY A 263 -3.67 -7.69 13.48
C GLY A 263 -3.22 -9.02 12.86
N GLY A 264 -1.99 -9.48 13.11
CA GLY A 264 -1.39 -10.64 12.42
C GLY A 264 -0.50 -10.22 11.24
N ILE A 265 0.44 -11.09 10.85
CA ILE A 265 1.53 -10.72 9.92
C ILE A 265 1.02 -10.39 8.50
N LEU A 266 -0.06 -11.05 8.06
CA LEU A 266 -0.66 -10.81 6.75
C LEU A 266 -1.45 -9.50 6.74
N CYS A 267 -2.15 -9.18 7.83
CA CYS A 267 -2.73 -7.84 8.02
C CYS A 267 -1.64 -6.77 8.03
N ASP A 268 -0.51 -7.08 8.69
CA ASP A 268 0.54 -6.13 8.95
C ASP A 268 1.39 -5.84 7.70
N ILE A 269 2.55 -6.46 7.60
CA ILE A 269 3.46 -6.31 6.46
C ILE A 269 2.94 -6.98 5.17
N GLY A 270 2.00 -7.92 5.27
CA GLY A 270 1.32 -8.48 4.09
C GLY A 270 0.45 -7.46 3.33
N SER A 271 -0.03 -6.40 4.01
CA SER A 271 -0.85 -5.36 3.38
C SER A 271 -0.11 -4.60 2.28
N HIS A 272 1.20 -4.37 2.45
CA HIS A 272 2.06 -3.78 1.42
C HIS A 272 2.12 -4.64 0.15
N GLN A 273 2.19 -5.96 0.31
CA GLN A 273 2.33 -6.87 -0.82
C GLN A 273 1.04 -6.89 -1.63
N ILE A 274 -0.11 -6.98 -0.96
CA ILE A 274 -1.41 -6.99 -1.63
C ILE A 274 -1.68 -5.67 -2.34
N GLU A 275 -1.35 -4.53 -1.72
CA GLU A 275 -1.54 -3.23 -2.35
C GLU A 275 -0.73 -3.09 -3.66
N GLN A 276 0.52 -3.56 -3.66
CA GLN A 276 1.35 -3.60 -4.87
C GLN A 276 0.74 -4.48 -5.95
N PHE A 277 0.12 -5.60 -5.59
CA PHE A 277 -0.55 -6.47 -6.56
C PHE A 277 -1.72 -5.77 -7.24
N LEU A 278 -2.62 -5.15 -6.47
CA LEU A 278 -3.70 -4.36 -7.03
C LEU A 278 -3.16 -3.27 -7.97
N TYR A 279 -2.12 -2.55 -7.53
CA TYR A 279 -1.54 -1.44 -8.29
C TYR A 279 -0.91 -1.87 -9.61
N TYR A 280 0.01 -2.85 -9.59
CA TYR A 280 0.75 -3.24 -10.79
C TYR A 280 -0.08 -4.05 -11.78
N THR A 281 -1.08 -4.80 -11.32
CA THR A 281 -1.95 -5.58 -12.20
C THR A 281 -3.16 -4.80 -12.69
N GLY A 282 -3.51 -3.70 -12.02
CA GLY A 282 -4.70 -2.91 -12.31
C GLY A 282 -6.01 -3.67 -12.06
N CYS A 283 -6.00 -4.74 -11.25
CA CYS A 283 -7.22 -5.41 -10.82
C CYS A 283 -7.96 -4.56 -9.78
N GLN A 284 -9.29 -4.60 -9.80
CA GLN A 284 -10.13 -3.84 -8.86
C GLN A 284 -10.55 -4.70 -7.67
N ASP A 285 -10.64 -6.01 -7.89
CA ASP A 285 -10.91 -7.01 -6.86
C ASP A 285 -10.02 -8.25 -7.01
N ALA A 286 -9.95 -9.05 -5.94
CA ALA A 286 -9.24 -10.31 -5.94
C ALA A 286 -9.83 -11.31 -4.95
N GLN A 287 -9.53 -12.58 -5.16
CA GLN A 287 -9.84 -13.68 -4.26
C GLN A 287 -8.55 -14.21 -3.62
N VAL A 288 -8.55 -14.37 -2.30
CA VAL A 288 -7.53 -15.15 -1.59
C VAL A 288 -7.79 -16.63 -1.84
N LEU A 289 -6.84 -17.33 -2.46
CA LEU A 289 -6.92 -18.75 -2.77
C LEU A 289 -6.41 -19.62 -1.61
N HIS A 290 -5.30 -19.18 -1.01
CA HIS A 290 -4.66 -19.85 0.11
C HIS A 290 -3.82 -18.86 0.91
N SER A 291 -3.71 -19.07 2.22
CA SER A 291 -2.82 -18.30 3.10
C SER A 291 -2.34 -19.14 4.28
N LYS A 292 -1.16 -18.82 4.80
CA LYS A 292 -0.53 -19.50 5.94
C LYS A 292 0.10 -18.48 6.88
N VAL A 293 0.13 -18.81 8.16
CA VAL A 293 0.88 -18.08 9.19
C VAL A 293 1.54 -19.04 10.16
N ALA A 294 2.66 -18.62 10.74
CA ALA A 294 3.39 -19.41 11.73
C ALA A 294 4.14 -18.53 12.73
N ASN A 295 4.47 -19.13 13.87
CA ASN A 295 5.55 -18.70 14.74
C ASN A 295 6.55 -19.86 14.80
N TYR A 296 7.65 -19.77 14.07
CA TYR A 296 8.64 -20.83 13.99
C TYR A 296 9.79 -20.67 14.99
N HIS A 297 10.13 -19.45 15.38
CA HIS A 297 11.39 -19.19 16.10
C HIS A 297 11.28 -18.20 17.26
N HIS A 298 10.08 -17.76 17.62
CA HIS A 298 9.87 -16.78 18.69
C HIS A 298 8.86 -17.29 19.74
N PRO A 299 9.11 -18.45 20.37
CA PRO A 299 8.18 -19.05 21.35
C PRO A 299 7.96 -18.17 22.59
N GLU A 300 8.88 -17.27 22.91
CA GLU A 300 8.75 -16.26 23.96
C GLU A 300 7.66 -15.20 23.66
N TYR A 301 7.27 -15.06 22.39
CA TYR A 301 6.19 -14.19 21.92
C TYR A 301 5.09 -15.04 21.25
N PRO A 302 4.25 -15.79 21.99
CA PRO A 302 3.36 -16.81 21.43
C PRO A 302 2.31 -16.28 20.45
N GLU A 303 1.95 -15.00 20.55
CA GLU A 303 1.01 -14.30 19.68
C GLU A 303 1.66 -13.65 18.45
N LEU A 304 2.99 -13.56 18.40
CA LEU A 304 3.71 -13.14 17.21
C LEU A 304 3.53 -14.18 16.10
N GLU A 305 3.37 -13.72 14.87
CA GLU A 305 3.51 -14.51 13.66
C GLU A 305 4.80 -14.03 12.98
N ASP A 306 5.81 -14.88 12.87
CA ASP A 306 7.12 -14.57 12.29
C ASP A 306 7.27 -14.98 10.82
N TYR A 307 6.26 -15.65 10.28
CA TYR A 307 6.11 -16.02 8.87
C TYR A 307 4.66 -15.91 8.42
N GLY A 308 4.45 -15.46 7.18
CA GLY A 308 3.19 -15.59 6.48
C GLY A 308 3.35 -15.64 4.96
N ASP A 309 2.45 -16.35 4.29
CA ASP A 309 2.32 -16.29 2.83
C ASP A 309 0.85 -16.27 2.39
N ALA A 310 0.59 -15.76 1.19
CA ALA A 310 -0.70 -15.91 0.55
C ALA A 310 -0.60 -15.96 -0.98
N THR A 311 -1.60 -16.58 -1.59
CA THR A 311 -1.81 -16.61 -3.04
C THR A 311 -3.17 -16.01 -3.38
N LEU A 312 -3.19 -15.09 -4.35
CA LEU A 312 -4.40 -14.40 -4.79
C LEU A 312 -4.61 -14.53 -6.30
N VAL A 313 -5.86 -14.40 -6.74
CA VAL A 313 -6.24 -14.22 -8.14
C VAL A 313 -7.12 -12.99 -8.29
N GLY A 314 -6.74 -12.09 -9.18
CA GLY A 314 -7.48 -10.87 -9.48
C GLY A 314 -8.69 -11.13 -10.37
N ASP A 315 -9.67 -10.23 -10.33
CA ASP A 315 -10.84 -10.22 -11.22
C ASP A 315 -10.50 -10.23 -12.71
N ASN A 316 -9.32 -9.71 -13.07
CA ASN A 316 -8.80 -9.69 -14.43
C ASN A 316 -7.95 -10.93 -14.77
N GLY A 317 -7.82 -11.90 -13.86
CA GLY A 317 -7.07 -13.15 -14.05
C GLY A 317 -5.56 -13.06 -13.81
N ALA A 318 -5.01 -11.91 -13.42
CA ALA A 318 -3.64 -11.83 -12.91
C ALA A 318 -3.53 -12.51 -11.53
N THR A 319 -2.36 -13.02 -11.16
CA THR A 319 -2.18 -13.74 -9.89
C THR A 319 -1.07 -13.15 -9.03
N GLN A 320 -1.14 -13.39 -7.73
CA GLN A 320 -0.10 -13.04 -6.78
C GLN A 320 0.34 -14.24 -5.98
N TYR A 321 1.63 -14.33 -5.72
CA TYR A 321 2.16 -14.96 -4.51
C TYR A 321 2.95 -13.93 -3.72
N PHE A 322 2.86 -13.94 -2.40
CA PHE A 322 3.81 -13.21 -1.57
C PHE A 322 4.17 -13.99 -0.32
N ARG A 323 5.38 -13.72 0.19
CA ARG A 323 5.86 -14.15 1.50
C ARG A 323 6.34 -12.95 2.29
N VAL A 324 5.98 -12.93 3.57
CA VAL A 324 6.46 -11.96 4.56
C VAL A 324 6.99 -12.69 5.77
N ASP A 325 7.99 -12.11 6.43
CA ASP A 325 8.66 -12.73 7.56
C ASP A 325 9.42 -11.74 8.42
N TRP A 326 9.69 -12.15 9.66
CA TRP A 326 10.52 -11.43 10.63
C TRP A 326 11.93 -12.03 10.75
N PHE A 327 12.43 -12.68 9.69
CA PHE A 327 13.68 -13.47 9.68
C PHE A 327 14.87 -12.77 9.02
N THR A 328 14.85 -11.44 8.87
CA THR A 328 16.02 -10.75 8.31
C THR A 328 17.23 -10.95 9.23
N PRO A 329 18.34 -11.55 8.73
CA PRO A 329 19.50 -11.85 9.56
C PRO A 329 20.33 -10.60 9.88
N ASP A 330 21.09 -10.66 10.97
CA ASP A 330 21.99 -9.58 11.41
C ASP A 330 23.09 -9.27 10.38
N GLY A 331 23.44 -10.24 9.53
CA GLY A 331 24.43 -10.05 8.46
C GLY A 331 23.96 -9.15 7.31
N LEU A 332 22.66 -8.82 7.21
CA LEU A 332 22.15 -7.95 6.15
C LEU A 332 22.35 -6.47 6.50
N GLY A 333 22.96 -5.69 5.60
CA GLY A 333 23.26 -4.26 5.81
C GLY A 333 22.04 -3.33 5.84
N THR A 334 20.83 -3.85 5.63
CA THR A 334 19.56 -3.13 5.64
C THR A 334 18.53 -3.87 6.51
N TRP A 335 17.37 -3.28 6.75
CA TRP A 335 16.29 -3.84 7.57
C TRP A 335 15.55 -5.02 6.92
N GLY A 336 15.72 -5.23 5.62
CA GLY A 336 15.13 -6.35 4.88
C GLY A 336 15.56 -6.36 3.41
N ASP A 337 15.66 -7.55 2.81
CA ASP A 337 15.86 -7.71 1.35
C ASP A 337 14.50 -7.76 0.64
N GLY A 338 13.81 -6.62 0.64
CA GLY A 338 12.49 -6.47 0.04
C GLY A 338 12.56 -6.52 -1.49
N ARG A 339 11.83 -7.46 -2.09
CA ARG A 339 11.82 -7.66 -3.54
C ARG A 339 10.42 -7.82 -4.13
N THR A 340 10.31 -7.46 -5.41
CA THR A 340 9.10 -7.65 -6.20
C THR A 340 9.46 -8.08 -7.61
N PHE A 341 8.91 -9.20 -8.06
CA PHE A 341 8.92 -9.59 -9.47
C PHE A 341 7.57 -9.25 -10.09
N ILE A 342 7.62 -8.55 -11.22
CA ILE A 342 6.46 -8.17 -12.03
C ILE A 342 6.59 -8.89 -13.36
N LEU A 343 5.83 -9.95 -13.55
CA LEU A 343 5.84 -10.74 -14.78
C LEU A 343 4.75 -10.24 -15.73
N GLY A 344 5.15 -9.87 -16.94
CA GLY A 344 4.27 -9.49 -18.02
C GLY A 344 4.35 -10.44 -19.21
N THR A 345 3.46 -10.27 -20.18
CA THR A 345 3.40 -11.09 -21.40
C THR A 345 4.62 -10.93 -22.32
N GLU A 346 5.39 -9.86 -22.18
CA GLU A 346 6.49 -9.50 -23.08
C GLU A 346 7.82 -9.24 -22.35
N GLY A 347 7.88 -9.52 -21.06
CA GLY A 347 9.05 -9.30 -20.23
C GLY A 347 8.76 -9.39 -18.74
N TYR A 348 9.74 -9.06 -17.91
CA TYR A 348 9.56 -8.95 -16.47
C TYR A 348 10.45 -7.87 -15.88
N ILE A 349 10.07 -7.41 -14.68
CA ILE A 349 10.84 -6.49 -13.85
C ILE A 349 11.16 -7.18 -12.52
N GLU A 350 12.41 -7.11 -12.07
CA GLU A 350 12.80 -7.39 -10.68
C GLU A 350 13.14 -6.07 -9.98
N LEU A 351 12.47 -5.82 -8.86
CA LEU A 351 12.81 -4.76 -7.91
C LEU A 351 13.63 -5.32 -6.77
N ARG A 352 14.78 -4.71 -6.48
CA ARG A 352 15.49 -4.88 -5.20
C ARG A 352 15.46 -3.54 -4.47
N LYS A 353 14.54 -3.42 -3.53
CA LYS A 353 14.12 -2.13 -2.99
C LYS A 353 15.17 -1.52 -2.07
N TYR A 354 15.84 -2.34 -1.26
CA TYR A 354 16.63 -1.84 -0.13
C TYR A 354 18.11 -2.26 -0.14
N THR A 355 18.49 -3.18 -1.02
CA THR A 355 19.87 -3.68 -1.18
C THR A 355 20.01 -4.46 -2.49
N ASP A 356 21.20 -4.48 -3.08
CA ASP A 356 21.61 -5.51 -4.04
C ASP A 356 22.65 -6.43 -3.40
N ILE A 357 22.19 -7.57 -2.88
CA ILE A 357 23.00 -8.45 -2.01
C ILE A 357 24.37 -8.76 -2.62
N ALA A 358 25.41 -8.52 -1.82
CA ALA A 358 26.82 -8.74 -2.15
C ALA A 358 27.36 -7.92 -3.33
N ARG A 359 26.60 -6.95 -3.84
CA ARG A 359 26.99 -6.08 -4.96
C ARG A 359 26.94 -4.61 -4.59
N ASP A 360 25.83 -4.16 -4.01
CA ASP A 360 25.60 -2.77 -3.61
C ASP A 360 24.74 -2.71 -2.33
N ALA A 361 25.19 -1.93 -1.36
CA ALA A 361 24.47 -1.71 -0.12
C ALA A 361 23.34 -0.65 -0.28
N GLY A 362 23.32 0.08 -1.39
CA GLY A 362 22.24 0.98 -1.76
C GLY A 362 20.94 0.24 -2.10
N GLY A 363 19.81 0.95 -2.03
CA GLY A 363 18.52 0.46 -2.50
C GLY A 363 18.17 0.97 -3.90
N ASP A 364 16.92 0.76 -4.27
CA ASP A 364 16.29 1.24 -5.49
C ASP A 364 16.88 0.72 -6.81
N HIS A 365 17.16 -0.58 -6.85
CA HIS A 365 17.58 -1.28 -8.05
C HIS A 365 16.39 -1.83 -8.84
N VAL A 366 16.39 -1.58 -10.15
CA VAL A 366 15.38 -2.04 -11.10
C VAL A 366 16.06 -2.80 -12.22
N TYR A 367 15.71 -4.07 -12.37
CA TYR A 367 16.14 -4.92 -13.47
C TYR A 367 14.96 -5.14 -14.40
N LEU A 368 15.12 -4.86 -15.69
CA LEU A 368 14.10 -5.05 -16.72
C LEU A 368 14.63 -6.00 -17.78
N VAL A 369 13.85 -7.03 -18.11
CA VAL A 369 14.15 -7.92 -19.23
C VAL A 369 12.95 -7.96 -20.16
N ASN A 370 13.14 -7.62 -21.42
CA ASN A 370 12.09 -7.67 -22.45
C ASN A 370 12.70 -7.91 -23.83
N ARG A 371 11.90 -7.74 -24.89
CA ARG A 371 12.32 -7.91 -26.30
C ARG A 371 13.54 -7.08 -26.73
N SER A 372 13.87 -6.01 -25.99
CA SER A 372 15.00 -5.11 -26.30
C SER A 372 16.30 -5.48 -25.58
N GLY A 373 16.26 -6.45 -24.66
CA GLY A 373 17.43 -6.91 -23.91
C GLY A 373 17.24 -6.86 -22.39
N GLU A 374 18.38 -6.97 -21.70
CA GLU A 374 18.49 -6.86 -20.25
C GLU A 374 18.98 -5.46 -19.87
N HIS A 375 18.25 -4.80 -18.98
CA HIS A 375 18.50 -3.42 -18.57
C HIS A 375 18.56 -3.34 -17.05
N TYR A 376 19.47 -2.51 -16.56
CA TYR A 376 19.64 -2.23 -15.13
C TYR A 376 19.58 -0.72 -14.90
N PHE A 377 18.79 -0.34 -13.90
CA PHE A 377 18.67 1.03 -13.44
C PHE A 377 18.85 1.05 -11.91
N ASN A 378 19.77 1.88 -11.43
CA ASN A 378 19.73 2.33 -10.03
C ASN A 378 19.05 3.70 -10.04
N VAL A 379 17.86 3.78 -9.46
CA VAL A 379 17.01 4.98 -9.52
C VAL A 379 16.97 5.75 -8.20
N ARG A 380 17.88 5.44 -7.28
CA ARG A 380 17.99 6.15 -6.00
C ARG A 380 18.26 7.64 -6.22
N GLY A 381 17.48 8.46 -5.54
CA GLY A 381 17.45 9.91 -5.59
C GLY A 381 17.05 10.49 -6.95
N GLN A 382 16.42 9.76 -7.85
CA GLN A 382 16.16 10.21 -9.22
C GLN A 382 14.68 10.39 -9.57
N VAL A 383 13.78 9.71 -8.85
CA VAL A 383 12.36 9.57 -9.21
C VAL A 383 11.48 10.37 -8.25
N GLY A 384 11.85 10.42 -6.97
CA GLY A 384 11.07 11.03 -5.91
C GLY A 384 9.80 10.25 -5.55
N TYR A 385 8.95 10.88 -4.71
CA TYR A 385 7.78 10.26 -4.08
C TYR A 385 6.52 11.06 -4.39
N PRO A 386 5.91 10.91 -5.58
CA PRO A 386 4.83 11.78 -6.05
C PRO A 386 3.55 11.68 -5.20
N TYR A 387 3.34 10.54 -4.52
CA TYR A 387 2.13 10.26 -3.74
C TYR A 387 1.77 11.36 -2.73
N PHE A 388 2.74 11.96 -2.05
CA PHE A 388 2.46 12.96 -1.02
C PHE A 388 1.88 14.25 -1.61
N GLY A 389 2.43 14.71 -2.75
CA GLY A 389 1.89 15.87 -3.46
C GLY A 389 0.52 15.59 -4.07
N GLU A 390 0.35 14.40 -4.66
CA GLU A 390 -0.94 13.96 -5.18
C GLU A 390 -1.99 13.84 -4.07
N LEU A 391 -1.64 13.34 -2.88
CA LEU A 391 -2.53 13.26 -1.73
C LEU A 391 -2.96 14.66 -1.25
N ILE A 392 -2.04 15.62 -1.22
CA ILE A 392 -2.38 17.02 -0.89
C ILE A 392 -3.41 17.56 -1.88
N PHE A 393 -3.20 17.36 -3.18
CA PHE A 393 -4.17 17.79 -4.20
C PHE A 393 -5.49 17.05 -4.12
N ASP A 394 -5.48 15.76 -3.84
CA ASP A 394 -6.67 14.98 -3.60
C ASP A 394 -7.46 15.56 -2.42
N CYS A 395 -6.79 15.92 -1.32
CA CYS A 395 -7.42 16.64 -0.24
C CYS A 395 -7.93 18.01 -0.70
N ILE A 396 -7.17 18.85 -1.38
CA ILE A 396 -7.66 20.21 -1.74
C ILE A 396 -8.85 20.15 -2.71
N HIS A 397 -8.76 19.32 -3.74
CA HIS A 397 -9.69 19.27 -4.87
C HIS A 397 -10.75 18.16 -4.75
N ARG A 398 -10.68 17.35 -3.70
CA ARG A 398 -11.58 16.20 -3.48
C ARG A 398 -11.54 15.17 -4.61
N THR A 399 -10.38 15.04 -5.27
CA THR A 399 -10.08 14.01 -6.30
C THR A 399 -9.47 12.75 -5.67
N GLU A 400 -9.19 11.71 -6.46
CA GLU A 400 -8.59 10.45 -5.99
C GLU A 400 -7.45 9.98 -6.90
N ASN A 401 -6.60 10.91 -7.33
CA ASN A 401 -5.49 10.65 -8.25
C ASN A 401 -4.33 9.92 -7.59
N ALA A 402 -4.05 10.19 -6.31
CA ALA A 402 -2.95 9.57 -5.56
C ALA A 402 -3.24 8.07 -5.32
N MET A 403 -4.47 7.80 -4.86
CA MET A 403 -5.00 6.48 -4.58
C MET A 403 -6.50 6.59 -4.34
N THR A 404 -7.30 5.73 -4.97
CA THR A 404 -8.74 5.69 -4.70
C THR A 404 -9.03 5.11 -3.32
N GLN A 405 -10.11 5.59 -2.68
CA GLN A 405 -10.60 4.97 -1.43
C GLN A 405 -10.92 3.49 -1.65
N GLU A 406 -11.43 3.13 -2.84
CA GLU A 406 -11.70 1.76 -3.22
C GLU A 406 -10.43 0.90 -3.19
N HIS A 407 -9.35 1.35 -3.82
CA HIS A 407 -8.06 0.65 -3.84
C HIS A 407 -7.46 0.49 -2.44
N ALA A 408 -7.39 1.59 -1.67
CA ALA A 408 -6.84 1.57 -0.32
C ALA A 408 -7.61 0.58 0.57
N PHE A 409 -8.94 0.61 0.51
CA PHE A 409 -9.78 -0.28 1.30
C PHE A 409 -9.80 -1.71 0.77
N LYS A 410 -9.64 -1.94 -0.55
CA LYS A 410 -9.52 -3.28 -1.12
C LYS A 410 -8.24 -3.96 -0.67
N ALA A 411 -7.11 -3.24 -0.64
CA ALA A 411 -5.86 -3.79 -0.11
C ALA A 411 -6.01 -4.23 1.35
N ALA A 412 -6.66 -3.40 2.18
CA ALA A 412 -6.95 -3.73 3.56
C ALA A 412 -7.94 -4.90 3.72
N GLU A 413 -9.00 -4.94 2.91
CA GLU A 413 -9.97 -6.04 2.90
C GLU A 413 -9.31 -7.39 2.64
N LEU A 414 -8.45 -7.44 1.61
CA LEU A 414 -7.78 -8.65 1.18
C LEU A 414 -6.75 -9.13 2.21
N CYS A 415 -6.05 -8.22 2.89
CA CYS A 415 -5.09 -8.63 3.92
C CYS A 415 -5.81 -9.16 5.18
N LEU A 416 -6.93 -8.54 5.58
CA LEU A 416 -7.80 -9.04 6.64
C LEU A 416 -8.37 -10.42 6.31
N LYS A 417 -8.87 -10.61 5.07
CA LYS A 417 -9.38 -11.91 4.60
C LYS A 417 -8.27 -12.96 4.56
N ALA A 418 -7.08 -12.62 4.08
CA ALA A 418 -5.94 -13.53 4.08
C ALA A 418 -5.56 -13.94 5.50
N GLN A 419 -5.49 -12.99 6.43
CA GLN A 419 -5.21 -13.29 7.83
C GLN A 419 -6.28 -14.18 8.48
N GLN A 420 -7.56 -13.91 8.23
CA GLN A 420 -8.69 -14.66 8.79
C GLN A 420 -8.73 -16.10 8.27
N GLN A 421 -8.38 -16.31 6.99
CA GLN A 421 -8.40 -17.61 6.32
C GLN A 421 -7.12 -18.42 6.51
N ALA A 422 -6.08 -17.82 7.11
CA ALA A 422 -4.76 -18.43 7.17
C ALA A 422 -4.75 -19.73 7.98
N LEU A 423 -4.17 -20.77 7.39
CA LEU A 423 -3.83 -21.97 8.14
C LEU A 423 -2.65 -21.66 9.07
N ARG A 424 -2.82 -21.89 10.37
CA ARG A 424 -1.71 -21.86 11.32
C ARG A 424 -0.91 -23.16 11.22
N ILE A 425 0.36 -23.07 10.85
CA ILE A 425 1.20 -24.23 10.52
C ILE A 425 2.35 -24.49 11.49
N SER A 426 2.43 -23.73 12.59
CA SER A 426 3.36 -23.96 13.71
C SER A 426 2.81 -23.44 15.04
#